data_AF-A0A453IB09-F1
#
_entry.id   AF-A0A453IB09-F1
#
_cell.length_a   1.000
_cell.length_b   1.000
_cell.length_c   1.000
_cell.angle_alpha   90.00
_cell.angle_beta   90.00
_cell.angle_gamma   90.00
#
_symmetry.space_group_name_H-M   'P 1'
#
loop_
_entity.id
_entity.type
_entity.pdbx_description
1 polymer ?
#
loop_
_entity_poly.entity_id
_entity_poly.type
_entity_poly.pdbx_seq_one_letter_code
_entity_poly.pdbx_strand_id
1 'polypeptide(L)'
;MKFLCCNEAIKHLTSEEKRDEAYFMSLLRIAETTCGLYYSYDRDLTLNLQRASKLAAGRVHKPLWKQADPRFVWNRNLLEELIETKLDEFITPLIQGSFQTEQFTLKDRLVRITLFSRRCNRRLGTRMWRRGANLEGATANFVETEQLVEYEGLTSSFIQVRGSIPLLWEQIVDLSYKPRPSIIEHEEMTKVVERHFHDLSQRYGDTMVIDLTDKQGDEGNLSNAFAAEMQNFPDIRYVHFDFHHICGGGNFDNLQVLYDEIEEAIQKQGYFLMNSKGEILLDQSGVVRSNCIDCLDRTNVTQSFLARKSLDSQLQRMGALSSAESISQSDIINDKFKKCKCGLSMVMS
;
A
#
# COMPACT_ATOMS: atom_id res chain seq x y z
N MET A 1 7.43 -19.29 -8.45
CA MET A 1 7.51 -20.33 -7.40
C MET A 1 7.25 -21.68 -8.04
N LYS A 2 7.83 -22.77 -7.55
CA LYS A 2 7.51 -24.12 -8.03
C LYS A 2 7.41 -25.06 -6.83
N PHE A 3 6.35 -25.84 -6.78
CA PHE A 3 6.06 -26.85 -5.79
C PHE A 3 6.70 -28.16 -6.22
N LEU A 4 7.46 -28.76 -5.31
CA LEU A 4 8.17 -30.00 -5.55
C LEU A 4 7.68 -31.03 -4.52
N CYS A 5 6.84 -31.97 -4.97
CA CYS A 5 6.42 -33.09 -4.15
C CYS A 5 7.62 -34.01 -3.90
N CYS A 6 7.93 -34.29 -2.63
CA CYS A 6 8.93 -35.31 -2.28
C CYS A 6 8.29 -36.70 -2.03
N ASN A 7 7.10 -36.95 -2.57
CA ASN A 7 6.24 -38.00 -2.01
C ASN A 7 6.31 -39.33 -2.78
N GLU A 8 7.07 -40.29 -2.24
CA GLU A 8 6.98 -41.71 -2.60
C GLU A 8 5.80 -42.43 -1.89
N ALA A 9 5.14 -41.77 -0.91
CA ALA A 9 4.17 -42.37 0.01
C ALA A 9 2.70 -42.39 -0.50
N ILE A 10 2.42 -41.87 -1.70
CA ILE A 10 1.07 -41.87 -2.32
C ILE A 10 0.47 -43.29 -2.41
N LYS A 11 1.33 -44.31 -2.39
CA LYS A 11 0.94 -45.73 -2.49
C LYS A 11 0.09 -46.24 -1.32
N HIS A 12 0.15 -45.58 -0.15
CA HIS A 12 -0.51 -46.05 1.08
C HIS A 12 -1.70 -45.19 1.53
N LEU A 13 -2.07 -44.17 0.76
CA LEU A 13 -3.19 -43.28 1.10
C LEU A 13 -4.54 -43.97 0.94
N THR A 14 -5.43 -43.72 1.89
CA THR A 14 -6.86 -44.03 1.80
C THR A 14 -7.53 -43.26 0.65
N SER A 15 -8.74 -43.67 0.26
CA SER A 15 -9.50 -42.99 -0.79
C SER A 15 -9.86 -41.54 -0.42
N GLU A 16 -10.04 -41.25 0.87
CA GLU A 16 -10.33 -39.89 1.35
C GLU A 16 -9.08 -39.01 1.27
N GLU A 17 -7.95 -39.47 1.81
CA GLU A 17 -6.68 -38.75 1.74
C GLU A 17 -6.23 -38.48 0.30
N LYS A 18 -6.50 -39.40 -0.64
CA LYS A 18 -6.23 -39.16 -2.07
C LYS A 18 -7.06 -38.00 -2.65
N ARG A 19 -8.31 -37.84 -2.21
CA ARG A 19 -9.17 -36.72 -2.64
C ARG A 19 -8.68 -35.42 -2.04
N ASP A 20 -8.34 -35.42 -0.75
CA ASP A 20 -7.83 -34.25 -0.06
C ASP A 20 -6.48 -33.79 -0.63
N GLU A 21 -5.56 -34.73 -0.86
CA GLU A 21 -4.27 -34.45 -1.51
C GLU A 21 -4.49 -33.83 -2.89
N ALA A 22 -5.39 -34.40 -3.72
CA ALA A 22 -5.70 -33.84 -5.03
C ALA A 22 -6.27 -32.40 -4.93
N TYR A 23 -7.12 -32.15 -3.93
CA TYR A 23 -7.66 -30.82 -3.65
C TYR A 23 -6.56 -29.83 -3.23
N PHE A 24 -5.73 -30.16 -2.24
CA PHE A 24 -4.63 -29.31 -1.79
C PHE A 24 -3.59 -29.07 -2.88
N MET A 25 -3.28 -30.08 -3.68
CA MET A 25 -2.41 -29.93 -4.87
C MET A 25 -2.98 -28.93 -5.86
N SER A 26 -4.31 -28.89 -6.05
CA SER A 26 -4.94 -27.89 -6.91
C SER A 26 -4.80 -26.47 -6.35
N LEU A 27 -4.94 -26.29 -5.02
CA LEU A 27 -4.74 -25.01 -4.36
C LEU A 27 -3.29 -24.54 -4.42
N LEU A 28 -2.32 -25.45 -4.24
CA LEU A 28 -0.89 -25.14 -4.33
C LEU A 28 -0.51 -24.73 -5.75
N ARG A 29 -1.05 -25.37 -6.79
CA ARG A 29 -0.85 -24.94 -8.18
C ARG A 29 -1.39 -23.53 -8.43
N ILE A 30 -2.52 -23.16 -7.82
CA ILE A 30 -3.01 -21.77 -7.87
C ILE A 30 -2.00 -20.84 -7.17
N ALA A 31 -1.49 -21.23 -6.01
CA ALA A 31 -0.49 -20.44 -5.30
C ALA A 31 0.82 -20.25 -6.10
N GLU A 32 1.26 -21.26 -6.88
CA GLU A 32 2.42 -21.13 -7.78
C GLU A 32 2.25 -20.04 -8.84
N THR A 33 1.02 -19.83 -9.30
CA THR A 33 0.66 -18.79 -10.28
C THR A 33 0.54 -17.40 -9.68
N THR A 34 0.71 -17.25 -8.36
CA THR A 34 0.68 -15.95 -7.68
C THR A 34 1.74 -15.03 -8.30
N CYS A 35 1.27 -13.95 -8.93
CA CYS A 35 2.11 -12.92 -9.51
C CYS A 35 2.47 -11.85 -8.46
N GLY A 36 3.41 -10.97 -8.82
CA GLY A 36 3.77 -9.83 -7.98
C GLY A 36 4.48 -10.20 -6.69
N LEU A 37 5.21 -11.32 -6.66
CA LEU A 37 6.07 -11.70 -5.53
C LEU A 37 7.48 -11.13 -5.75
N TYR A 38 7.96 -10.36 -4.77
CA TYR A 38 9.28 -9.71 -4.84
C TYR A 38 10.08 -9.96 -3.57
N TYR A 39 11.41 -9.99 -3.71
CA TYR A 39 12.36 -10.10 -2.61
C TYR A 39 13.69 -9.44 -3.01
N SER A 40 14.55 -9.21 -2.02
CA SER A 40 15.93 -8.79 -2.22
C SER A 40 16.79 -9.44 -1.15
N TYR A 41 18.02 -9.84 -1.52
CA TYR A 41 18.99 -10.39 -0.59
C TYR A 41 19.69 -9.31 0.25
N ASP A 42 19.72 -8.07 -0.26
CA ASP A 42 20.48 -6.98 0.34
C ASP A 42 19.60 -6.00 1.11
N ARG A 43 18.31 -5.94 0.75
CA ARG A 43 17.35 -4.99 1.33
C ARG A 43 16.08 -5.70 1.80
N ASP A 44 15.68 -5.35 3.01
CA ASP A 44 14.36 -5.74 3.52
C ASP A 44 13.25 -4.93 2.81
N LEU A 45 12.59 -5.57 1.87
CA LEU A 45 11.48 -5.00 1.10
C LEU A 45 10.17 -4.84 1.90
N THR A 46 10.10 -5.40 3.11
CA THR A 46 8.91 -5.26 3.97
C THR A 46 8.85 -3.90 4.67
N LEU A 47 9.94 -3.14 4.64
CA LEU A 47 10.07 -1.84 5.29
C LEU A 47 10.29 -0.73 4.28
N ASN A 48 9.73 0.44 4.58
CA ASN A 48 10.03 1.66 3.83
C ASN A 48 11.42 2.18 4.19
N LEU A 49 11.96 3.02 3.30
CA LEU A 49 13.29 3.60 3.42
C LEU A 49 13.48 4.31 4.76
N GLN A 50 12.51 5.14 5.18
CA GLN A 50 12.60 5.86 6.44
C GLN A 50 12.77 4.92 7.65
N ARG A 51 11.92 3.87 7.76
CA ARG A 51 12.02 2.89 8.84
C ARG A 51 13.29 2.05 8.75
N ALA A 52 13.70 1.67 7.54
CA ALA A 52 14.94 0.94 7.33
C ALA A 52 16.16 1.76 7.79
N SER A 53 16.22 3.05 7.42
CA SER A 53 17.30 3.98 7.78
C SER A 53 17.34 4.26 9.28
N LYS A 54 16.19 4.48 9.93
CA LYS A 54 16.14 4.71 11.39
C LYS A 54 16.57 3.50 12.20
N LEU A 55 16.36 2.29 11.68
CA LEU A 55 16.72 1.06 12.36
C LEU A 55 18.18 0.65 12.09
N ALA A 56 18.87 1.25 11.10
CA ALA A 56 20.18 0.84 10.58
C ALA A 56 21.26 0.62 11.66
N ALA A 57 21.30 1.46 12.70
CA ALA A 57 22.29 1.36 13.78
C ALA A 57 22.24 0.02 14.56
N GLY A 58 21.11 -0.70 14.55
CA GLY A 58 20.94 -2.00 15.22
C GLY A 58 20.87 -3.21 14.28
N ARG A 59 21.00 -3.02 12.95
CA ARG A 59 20.73 -4.06 11.94
C ARG A 59 21.92 -4.92 11.56
N VAL A 60 23.14 -4.45 11.80
CA VAL A 60 24.38 -4.97 11.19
C VAL A 60 24.60 -6.48 11.47
N HIS A 61 23.91 -7.05 12.46
CA HIS A 61 24.07 -8.47 12.84
C HIS A 61 22.78 -9.31 12.87
N LYS A 62 21.62 -8.77 12.46
CA LYS A 62 20.37 -9.57 12.45
C LYS A 62 20.02 -10.06 11.05
N PRO A 63 19.62 -11.32 10.87
CA PRO A 63 19.01 -11.80 9.63
C PRO A 63 17.85 -10.90 9.18
N LEU A 64 17.69 -10.69 7.87
CA LEU A 64 16.66 -9.81 7.30
C LEU A 64 15.25 -10.15 7.82
N TRP A 65 14.92 -11.44 7.90
CA TRP A 65 13.61 -11.90 8.34
C TRP A 65 13.25 -11.50 9.78
N LYS A 66 14.25 -11.39 10.68
CA LYS A 66 14.03 -10.96 12.08
C LYS A 66 13.71 -9.47 12.20
N GLN A 67 13.96 -8.72 11.13
CA GLN A 67 13.76 -7.28 11.05
C GLN A 67 12.52 -6.92 10.23
N ALA A 68 12.00 -7.88 9.48
CA ALA A 68 10.89 -7.72 8.58
C ALA A 68 9.63 -7.24 9.30
N ASP A 69 8.86 -6.37 8.65
CA ASP A 69 7.51 -6.05 9.07
C ASP A 69 6.60 -7.25 8.75
N PRO A 70 6.11 -7.97 9.77
CA PRO A 70 5.35 -9.21 9.57
C PRO A 70 4.09 -9.01 8.73
N ARG A 71 3.59 -7.77 8.63
CA ARG A 71 2.41 -7.41 7.85
C ARG A 71 2.63 -7.58 6.36
N PHE A 72 3.86 -7.53 5.89
CA PHE A 72 4.18 -7.60 4.46
C PHE A 72 4.91 -8.89 4.07
N VAL A 73 5.17 -9.80 5.03
CA VAL A 73 5.76 -11.12 4.76
C VAL A 73 4.68 -12.07 4.24
N TRP A 74 4.58 -12.20 2.92
CA TRP A 74 3.57 -13.04 2.26
C TRP A 74 3.76 -14.53 2.57
N ASN A 75 4.99 -15.03 2.52
CA ASN A 75 5.32 -16.44 2.76
C ASN A 75 5.51 -16.78 4.24
N ARG A 76 4.98 -15.99 5.18
CA ARG A 76 5.26 -16.15 6.63
C ARG A 76 5.02 -17.58 7.11
N ASN A 77 3.86 -18.15 6.76
CA ASN A 77 3.50 -19.51 7.17
C ASN A 77 4.43 -20.57 6.58
N LEU A 78 4.94 -20.37 5.36
CA LEU A 78 5.91 -21.27 4.72
C LEU A 78 7.30 -21.21 5.39
N LEU A 79 7.58 -20.13 6.12
CA LEU A 79 8.85 -19.93 6.80
C LEU A 79 8.85 -20.44 8.25
N GLU A 80 7.70 -20.84 8.81
CA GLU A 80 7.56 -21.22 10.23
C GLU A 80 8.53 -22.35 10.61
N GLU A 81 8.55 -23.45 9.86
CA GLU A 81 9.47 -24.58 10.14
C GLU A 81 10.95 -24.19 10.04
N LEU A 82 11.31 -23.34 9.07
CA LEU A 82 12.67 -22.83 8.91
C LEU A 82 13.08 -21.93 10.08
N ILE A 83 12.13 -21.13 10.58
CA ILE A 83 12.32 -20.27 11.76
C ILE A 83 12.53 -21.12 13.01
N GLU A 84 11.71 -22.13 13.23
CA GLU A 84 11.80 -23.03 14.39
C GLU A 84 13.11 -23.82 14.41
N THR A 85 13.57 -24.26 13.24
CA THR A 85 14.85 -24.96 13.06
C THR A 85 16.06 -24.03 13.05
N LYS A 86 15.85 -22.71 13.17
CA LYS A 86 16.90 -21.67 13.21
C LYS A 86 17.77 -21.63 11.95
N LEU A 87 17.19 -21.94 10.80
CA LEU A 87 17.85 -21.91 9.50
C LEU A 87 17.85 -20.49 8.90
N ASP A 88 18.46 -19.55 9.64
CA ASP A 88 18.41 -18.10 9.36
C ASP A 88 18.79 -17.74 7.91
N GLU A 89 19.74 -18.45 7.30
CA GLU A 89 20.24 -18.21 5.94
C GLU A 89 19.23 -18.60 4.84
N PHE A 90 18.27 -19.48 5.14
CA PHE A 90 17.27 -19.97 4.20
C PHE A 90 15.95 -19.17 4.27
N ILE A 91 15.83 -18.26 5.24
CA ILE A 91 14.59 -17.52 5.49
C ILE A 91 14.63 -16.21 4.71
N THR A 92 14.01 -16.22 3.53
CA THR A 92 13.84 -15.04 2.67
C THR A 92 12.39 -14.55 2.69
N PRO A 93 12.11 -13.38 3.30
CA PRO A 93 10.79 -12.77 3.25
C PRO A 93 10.40 -12.38 1.83
N LEU A 94 9.26 -12.86 1.37
CA LEU A 94 8.63 -12.44 0.12
C LEU A 94 7.56 -11.39 0.44
N ILE A 95 7.49 -10.34 -0.36
CA ILE A 95 6.34 -9.42 -0.37
C ILE A 95 5.43 -9.71 -1.55
N GLN A 96 4.14 -9.42 -1.41
CA GLN A 96 3.20 -9.37 -2.54
C GLN A 96 2.90 -7.90 -2.88
N GLY A 97 2.97 -7.53 -4.15
CA GLY A 97 2.99 -6.12 -4.51
C GLY A 97 3.19 -5.81 -5.98
N SER A 98 3.71 -4.60 -6.23
CA SER A 98 4.30 -4.20 -7.52
C SER A 98 5.63 -3.51 -7.29
N PHE A 99 6.50 -3.63 -8.28
CA PHE A 99 7.75 -2.91 -8.36
C PHE A 99 7.93 -2.40 -9.78
N GLN A 100 8.09 -1.09 -9.94
CA GLN A 100 8.42 -0.47 -11.23
C GLN A 100 9.47 0.61 -11.04
N THR A 101 10.40 0.70 -11.98
CA THR A 101 11.45 1.71 -11.97
C THR A 101 11.55 2.35 -13.35
N GLU A 102 11.69 3.67 -13.38
CA GLU A 102 11.88 4.46 -14.58
C GLU A 102 13.03 5.41 -14.35
N GLN A 103 13.76 5.70 -15.43
CA GLN A 103 14.93 6.57 -15.38
C GLN A 103 14.84 7.60 -16.50
N PHE A 104 15.22 8.84 -16.22
CA PHE A 104 15.33 9.88 -17.22
C PHE A 104 16.45 10.86 -16.88
N THR A 105 16.89 11.61 -17.88
CA THR A 105 17.92 12.63 -17.73
C THR A 105 17.27 13.99 -17.60
N LEU A 106 17.68 14.75 -16.59
CA LEU A 106 17.27 16.14 -16.37
C LEU A 106 18.55 16.97 -16.20
N LYS A 107 18.77 17.97 -17.07
CA LYS A 107 19.98 18.81 -17.08
C LYS A 107 21.27 17.96 -17.06
N ASP A 108 21.35 16.95 -17.92
CA ASP A 108 22.46 15.97 -18.04
C ASP A 108 22.74 15.10 -16.81
N ARG A 109 21.82 15.07 -15.85
CA ARG A 109 21.90 14.22 -14.65
C ARG A 109 20.79 13.18 -14.64
N LEU A 110 21.12 11.96 -14.20
CA LEU A 110 20.18 10.84 -14.14
C LEU A 110 19.27 11.00 -12.91
N VAL A 111 17.96 10.95 -13.15
CA VAL A 111 16.93 10.78 -12.13
C VAL A 111 16.39 9.36 -12.26
N ARG A 112 16.36 8.62 -11.15
CA ARG A 112 15.64 7.34 -11.06
C ARG A 112 14.41 7.52 -10.19
N ILE A 113 13.27 7.08 -10.69
CA ILE A 113 12.03 6.97 -9.92
C ILE A 113 11.70 5.49 -9.78
N THR A 114 11.47 5.04 -8.55
CA THR A 114 11.00 3.69 -8.29
C THR A 114 9.70 3.77 -7.53
N LEU A 115 8.66 3.14 -8.06
CA LEU A 115 7.36 3.01 -7.43
C LEU A 115 7.20 1.58 -6.93
N PHE A 116 6.99 1.47 -5.64
CA PHE A 116 6.93 0.20 -4.94
C PHE A 116 5.64 0.12 -4.16
N SER A 117 4.95 -1.01 -4.21
CA SER A 117 3.74 -1.24 -3.43
C SER A 117 3.80 -2.57 -2.76
N ARG A 118 3.40 -2.64 -1.50
CA ARG A 118 3.37 -3.86 -0.71
C ARG A 118 2.01 -4.04 -0.04
N ARG A 119 1.45 -5.24 -0.21
CA ARG A 119 0.13 -5.63 0.29
C ARG A 119 0.24 -6.24 1.67
N CYS A 120 -0.61 -5.78 2.57
CA CYS A 120 -0.68 -6.29 3.94
C CYS A 120 -1.38 -7.67 3.98
N ASN A 121 -0.84 -8.57 4.79
CA ASN A 121 -1.33 -9.93 4.99
C ASN A 121 -2.30 -10.09 6.19
N ARG A 122 -2.54 -9.04 6.99
CA ARG A 122 -3.37 -9.13 8.23
C ARG A 122 -4.85 -9.42 7.96
N ARG A 123 -5.37 -9.04 6.79
CA ARG A 123 -6.76 -9.30 6.38
C ARG A 123 -6.82 -9.62 4.89
N LEU A 124 -6.20 -10.74 4.53
CA LEU A 124 -6.22 -11.26 3.16
C LEU A 124 -7.59 -11.81 2.78
N GLY A 125 -7.95 -11.62 1.51
CA GLY A 125 -9.16 -12.14 0.92
C GLY A 125 -9.30 -11.62 -0.51
N THR A 126 -10.15 -12.28 -1.27
CA THR A 126 -10.55 -11.81 -2.60
C THR A 126 -11.36 -10.52 -2.44
N ARG A 127 -11.15 -9.57 -3.35
CA ARG A 127 -11.68 -8.20 -3.27
C ARG A 127 -13.18 -8.11 -3.05
N MET A 128 -13.94 -9.03 -3.64
CA MET A 128 -15.40 -9.10 -3.49
C MET A 128 -15.84 -9.77 -2.18
N TRP A 129 -14.99 -10.58 -1.55
CA TRP A 129 -15.37 -11.41 -0.41
C TRP A 129 -14.85 -10.90 0.93
N ARG A 130 -13.85 -10.01 0.92
CA ARG A 130 -13.35 -9.37 2.15
C ARG A 130 -13.31 -7.85 2.04
N ARG A 131 -14.13 -7.23 2.89
CA ARG A 131 -14.30 -5.79 3.07
C ARG A 131 -14.14 -5.42 4.54
N GLY A 132 -14.01 -4.12 4.80
CA GLY A 132 -13.96 -3.57 6.15
C GLY A 132 -12.71 -3.94 6.94
N ALA A 133 -12.76 -3.62 8.22
CA ALA A 133 -11.80 -4.01 9.24
C ALA A 133 -12.18 -5.35 9.89
N ASN A 134 -11.21 -6.01 10.54
CA ASN A 134 -11.48 -7.01 11.59
C ASN A 134 -11.51 -6.33 12.97
N LEU A 135 -11.80 -7.12 14.01
CA LEU A 135 -11.81 -6.63 15.40
C LEU A 135 -10.45 -6.07 15.84
N GLU A 136 -9.36 -6.51 15.22
CA GLU A 136 -8.00 -6.02 15.49
C GLU A 136 -7.64 -4.71 14.76
N GLY A 137 -8.58 -4.09 14.04
CA GLY A 137 -8.36 -2.83 13.31
C GLY A 137 -7.58 -2.99 11.99
N ALA A 138 -7.35 -4.21 11.52
CA ALA A 138 -6.72 -4.47 10.22
C ALA A 138 -7.76 -4.42 9.09
N THR A 139 -7.54 -3.52 8.13
CA THR A 139 -8.45 -3.35 6.98
C THR A 139 -8.10 -4.29 5.83
N ALA A 140 -9.14 -4.75 5.13
CA ALA A 140 -8.96 -5.50 3.90
C ALA A 140 -8.28 -4.65 2.82
N ASN A 141 -7.52 -5.30 1.94
CA ASN A 141 -6.82 -4.67 0.81
C ASN A 141 -5.91 -3.49 1.20
N PHE A 142 -5.36 -3.51 2.42
CA PHE A 142 -4.40 -2.51 2.85
C PHE A 142 -3.10 -2.62 2.03
N VAL A 143 -2.68 -1.50 1.44
CA VAL A 143 -1.46 -1.40 0.65
C VAL A 143 -0.70 -0.14 1.05
N GLU A 144 0.61 -0.30 1.24
CA GLU A 144 1.55 0.80 1.36
C GLU A 144 2.24 0.99 0.00
N THR A 145 2.20 2.21 -0.52
CA THR A 145 2.85 2.62 -1.76
C THR A 145 3.96 3.60 -1.42
N GLU A 146 5.18 3.28 -1.84
CA GLU A 146 6.40 4.07 -1.62
C GLU A 146 6.96 4.53 -2.97
N GLN A 147 7.10 5.84 -3.13
CA GLN A 147 7.76 6.47 -4.26
C GLN A 147 9.16 6.87 -3.84
N LEU A 148 10.16 6.24 -4.45
CA LEU A 148 11.57 6.56 -4.28
C LEU A 148 12.05 7.43 -5.43
N VAL A 149 12.83 8.47 -5.12
CA VAL A 149 13.52 9.29 -6.11
C VAL A 149 15.00 9.35 -5.77
N GLU A 150 15.85 9.04 -6.73
CA GLU A 150 17.30 9.13 -6.60
C GLU A 150 17.84 10.16 -7.59
N TYR A 151 18.65 11.10 -7.08
CA TYR A 151 19.29 12.14 -7.88
C TYR A 151 20.58 12.60 -7.20
N GLU A 152 21.70 12.58 -7.92
CA GLU A 152 23.02 13.05 -7.45
C GLU A 152 23.43 12.58 -6.04
N GLY A 153 23.15 11.30 -5.72
CA GLY A 153 23.49 10.71 -4.42
C GLY A 153 22.53 11.05 -3.29
N LEU A 154 21.48 11.82 -3.54
CA LEU A 154 20.35 11.99 -2.64
C LEU A 154 19.28 10.92 -2.96
N THR A 155 18.62 10.43 -1.93
CA THR A 155 17.49 9.49 -2.04
C THR A 155 16.33 10.01 -1.21
N SER A 156 15.17 10.17 -1.85
CA SER A 156 13.92 10.52 -1.18
C SER A 156 12.94 9.36 -1.19
N SER A 157 12.02 9.37 -0.22
CA SER A 157 10.92 8.42 -0.11
C SER A 157 9.64 9.15 0.27
N PHE A 158 8.60 8.99 -0.54
CA PHE A 158 7.24 9.47 -0.24
C PHE A 158 6.28 8.29 -0.12
N ILE A 159 5.64 8.16 1.04
CA ILE A 159 4.78 7.05 1.39
C ILE A 159 3.31 7.48 1.40
N GLN A 160 2.46 6.65 0.82
CA GLN A 160 1.00 6.76 0.90
C GLN A 160 0.41 5.39 1.25
N VAL A 161 -0.74 5.38 1.90
CA VAL A 161 -1.46 4.13 2.20
C VAL A 161 -2.86 4.17 1.63
N ARG A 162 -3.39 2.97 1.37
CA ARG A 162 -4.80 2.79 1.00
C ARG A 162 -5.33 1.52 1.62
N GLY A 163 -6.65 1.43 1.77
CA GLY A 163 -7.32 0.22 2.22
C GLY A 163 -8.82 0.37 2.23
N SER A 164 -9.52 -0.69 2.61
CA SER A 164 -10.96 -0.65 2.84
C SER A 164 -11.31 0.33 3.97
N ILE A 165 -12.52 0.88 3.94
CA ILE A 165 -13.08 1.73 5.01
C ILE A 165 -12.98 0.97 6.34
N PRO A 166 -12.45 1.57 7.42
CA PRO A 166 -12.09 0.87 8.65
C PRO A 166 -13.28 0.62 9.58
N LEU A 167 -14.44 0.33 8.99
CA LEU A 167 -15.64 -0.08 9.70
C LEU A 167 -15.79 -1.60 9.66
N LEU A 168 -16.63 -2.14 10.55
CA LEU A 168 -17.11 -3.51 10.44
C LEU A 168 -18.24 -3.53 9.42
N TRP A 169 -17.94 -3.94 8.19
CA TRP A 169 -18.92 -4.02 7.11
C TRP A 169 -18.56 -5.13 6.12
N GLU A 170 -19.58 -5.60 5.43
CA GLU A 170 -19.47 -6.67 4.45
C GLU A 170 -20.26 -6.34 3.18
N GLN A 171 -19.98 -7.08 2.12
CA GLN A 171 -20.68 -6.99 0.85
C GLN A 171 -20.88 -8.42 0.39
N ILE A 172 -22.02 -9.00 0.80
CA ILE A 172 -22.31 -10.40 0.52
C ILE A 172 -22.58 -10.54 -0.97
N VAL A 173 -21.80 -11.37 -1.66
CA VAL A 173 -21.97 -11.63 -3.09
C VAL A 173 -23.30 -12.36 -3.31
N ASP A 174 -24.19 -11.75 -4.09
CA ASP A 174 -25.46 -12.32 -4.54
C ASP A 174 -25.52 -12.34 -6.09
N LEU A 175 -26.68 -12.68 -6.66
CA LEU A 175 -26.89 -12.65 -8.12
C LEU A 175 -27.02 -11.22 -8.68
N SER A 176 -26.89 -10.17 -7.84
CA SER A 176 -27.00 -8.80 -8.30
C SER A 176 -25.71 -8.33 -8.99
N TYR A 177 -25.85 -7.38 -9.90
CA TYR A 177 -24.70 -6.79 -10.60
C TYR A 177 -23.73 -6.07 -9.66
N LYS A 178 -24.24 -5.45 -8.59
CA LYS A 178 -23.46 -4.76 -7.55
C LYS A 178 -24.11 -5.07 -6.19
N PRO A 179 -23.57 -6.04 -5.43
CA PRO A 179 -24.12 -6.37 -4.12
C PRO A 179 -23.99 -5.18 -3.16
N ARG A 180 -24.96 -5.02 -2.28
CA ARG A 180 -25.02 -3.84 -1.41
C ARG A 180 -24.05 -3.97 -0.23
N PRO A 181 -23.28 -2.92 0.12
CA PRO A 181 -22.57 -2.87 1.38
C PRO A 181 -23.56 -2.88 2.55
N SER A 182 -23.27 -3.71 3.55
CA SER A 182 -24.00 -3.80 4.81
C SER A 182 -23.05 -3.54 5.97
N ILE A 183 -23.42 -2.60 6.84
CA ILE A 183 -22.67 -2.32 8.07
C ILE A 183 -23.07 -3.35 9.12
N ILE A 184 -22.08 -3.94 9.77
CA ILE A 184 -22.29 -4.90 10.84
C ILE A 184 -22.34 -4.10 12.15
N GLU A 185 -23.53 -3.98 12.74
CA GLU A 185 -23.68 -3.37 14.05
C GLU A 185 -22.91 -4.18 15.11
N HIS A 186 -21.98 -3.52 15.80
CA HIS A 186 -21.14 -4.18 16.79
C HIS A 186 -20.67 -3.16 17.83
N GLU A 187 -20.73 -3.52 19.11
CA GLU A 187 -20.37 -2.64 20.22
C GLU A 187 -18.91 -2.14 20.18
N GLU A 188 -18.01 -2.92 19.59
CA GLU A 188 -16.60 -2.55 19.44
C GLU A 188 -16.29 -1.70 18.19
N MET A 189 -17.27 -1.27 17.39
CA MET A 189 -17.01 -0.57 16.13
C MET A 189 -16.05 0.63 16.30
N THR A 190 -16.33 1.52 17.24
CA THR A 190 -15.46 2.67 17.52
C THR A 190 -14.06 2.25 17.99
N LYS A 191 -13.94 1.19 18.80
CA LYS A 191 -12.64 0.64 19.22
C LYS A 191 -11.85 0.05 18.06
N VAL A 192 -12.53 -0.55 17.07
CA VAL A 192 -11.89 -1.06 15.85
C VAL A 192 -11.30 0.08 15.03
N VAL A 193 -12.05 1.17 14.87
CA VAL A 193 -11.59 2.39 14.19
C VAL A 193 -10.42 3.02 14.95
N GLU A 194 -10.50 3.11 16.27
CA GLU A 194 -9.42 3.60 17.14
C GLU A 194 -8.15 2.76 16.99
N ARG A 195 -8.25 1.42 17.10
CA ARG A 195 -7.13 0.50 16.91
C ARG A 195 -6.48 0.67 15.53
N HIS A 196 -7.30 0.87 14.48
CA HIS A 196 -6.81 1.10 13.13
C HIS A 196 -5.94 2.36 13.05
N PHE A 197 -6.46 3.49 13.51
CA PHE A 197 -5.75 4.76 13.42
C PHE A 197 -4.60 4.87 14.41
N HIS A 198 -4.66 4.19 15.55
CA HIS A 198 -3.53 4.04 16.45
C HIS A 198 -2.37 3.26 15.77
N ASP A 199 -2.65 2.18 15.04
CA ASP A 199 -1.60 1.46 14.28
C ASP A 199 -0.98 2.35 13.19
N LEU A 200 -1.76 3.22 12.55
CA LEU A 200 -1.25 4.15 11.54
C LEU A 200 -0.41 5.26 12.18
N SER A 201 -0.89 5.88 13.25
CA SER A 201 -0.19 7.00 13.89
C SER A 201 1.15 6.59 14.49
N GLN A 202 1.21 5.41 15.10
CA GLN A 202 2.45 4.85 15.63
C GLN A 202 3.51 4.58 14.55
N ARG A 203 3.10 4.35 13.30
CA ARG A 203 4.01 3.94 12.22
C ARG A 203 4.39 5.06 11.28
N TYR A 204 3.43 5.92 10.96
CA TYR A 204 3.58 6.95 9.94
C TYR A 204 3.49 8.37 10.52
N GLY A 205 3.03 8.53 11.76
CA GLY A 205 2.81 9.83 12.39
C GLY A 205 1.43 10.40 12.07
N ASP A 206 1.36 11.69 11.78
CA ASP A 206 0.10 12.38 11.48
C ASP A 206 -0.67 11.66 10.36
N THR A 207 -1.97 11.43 10.53
CA THR A 207 -2.77 10.67 9.56
C THR A 207 -3.88 11.54 9.02
N MET A 208 -3.92 11.69 7.70
CA MET A 208 -5.03 12.29 6.99
C MET A 208 -5.78 11.21 6.22
N VAL A 209 -7.11 11.28 6.24
CA VAL A 209 -7.99 10.38 5.51
C VAL A 209 -8.67 11.11 4.38
N ILE A 210 -8.56 10.55 3.18
CA ILE A 210 -9.30 10.97 1.98
C ILE A 210 -10.31 9.89 1.64
N ASP A 211 -11.60 10.18 1.84
CA ASP A 211 -12.68 9.33 1.41
C ASP A 211 -13.11 9.67 -0.02
N LEU A 212 -12.98 8.72 -0.94
CA LEU A 212 -13.30 8.85 -2.36
C LEU A 212 -14.63 8.17 -2.74
N THR A 213 -15.48 7.86 -1.76
CA THR A 213 -16.81 7.27 -1.99
C THR A 213 -17.79 8.27 -2.60
N ASP A 214 -18.82 7.73 -3.24
CA ASP A 214 -19.94 8.54 -3.72
C ASP A 214 -20.88 8.87 -2.56
N LYS A 215 -21.42 10.10 -2.51
CA LYS A 215 -22.41 10.46 -1.47
C LYS A 215 -23.79 9.85 -1.68
N GLN A 216 -24.05 9.28 -2.86
CA GLN A 216 -25.36 8.79 -3.27
C GLN A 216 -25.41 7.26 -3.27
N GLY A 217 -26.62 6.73 -3.04
CA GLY A 217 -26.88 5.30 -3.06
C GLY A 217 -26.25 4.55 -1.89
N ASP A 218 -25.99 3.25 -2.09
CA ASP A 218 -25.52 2.36 -1.02
C ASP A 218 -24.10 2.72 -0.54
N GLU A 219 -23.26 3.33 -1.39
CA GLU A 219 -21.94 3.85 -0.97
C GLU A 219 -22.07 5.01 0.02
N GLY A 220 -23.10 5.86 -0.17
CA GLY A 220 -23.37 7.01 0.68
C GLY A 220 -23.69 6.62 2.11
N ASN A 221 -24.40 5.51 2.32
CA ASN A 221 -24.68 5.01 3.67
C ASN A 221 -23.40 4.63 4.42
N LEU A 222 -22.49 3.93 3.75
CA LEU A 222 -21.20 3.55 4.32
C LEU A 222 -20.30 4.77 4.56
N SER A 223 -20.29 5.72 3.62
CA SER A 223 -19.56 6.98 3.75
C SER A 223 -20.06 7.82 4.93
N ASN A 224 -21.38 7.95 5.08
CA ASN A 224 -21.99 8.69 6.19
C ASN A 224 -21.70 8.04 7.54
N ALA A 225 -21.76 6.72 7.63
CA ALA A 225 -21.40 6.00 8.84
C ALA A 225 -19.92 6.19 9.19
N PHE A 226 -19.03 6.18 8.19
CA PHE A 226 -17.62 6.42 8.43
C PHE A 226 -17.35 7.87 8.84
N ALA A 227 -17.99 8.84 8.20
CA ALA A 227 -17.91 10.24 8.58
C ALA A 227 -18.41 10.48 10.01
N ALA A 228 -19.46 9.78 10.45
CA ALA A 228 -19.95 9.83 11.82
C ALA A 228 -18.92 9.27 12.81
N GLU A 229 -18.30 8.12 12.52
CA GLU A 229 -17.22 7.57 13.37
C GLU A 229 -16.00 8.50 13.43
N MET A 230 -15.66 9.18 12.34
CA MET A 230 -14.54 10.13 12.31
C MET A 230 -14.74 11.34 13.24
N GLN A 231 -15.98 11.68 13.62
CA GLN A 231 -16.24 12.73 14.61
C GLN A 231 -15.71 12.37 16.00
N ASN A 232 -15.54 11.08 16.31
CA ASN A 232 -14.94 10.60 17.55
C ASN A 232 -13.40 10.77 17.58
N PHE A 233 -12.79 11.10 16.45
CA PHE A 233 -11.33 11.20 16.29
C PHE A 233 -10.92 12.58 15.72
N PRO A 234 -11.11 13.67 16.49
CA PRO A 234 -10.88 15.04 16.00
C PRO A 234 -9.43 15.33 15.62
N ASP A 235 -8.48 14.57 16.15
CA ASP A 235 -7.06 14.69 15.81
C ASP A 235 -6.72 14.16 14.41
N ILE A 236 -7.65 13.42 13.78
CA ILE A 236 -7.46 12.83 12.46
C ILE A 236 -8.21 13.67 11.44
N ARG A 237 -7.46 14.28 10.52
CA ARG A 237 -8.07 15.09 9.46
C ARG A 237 -8.80 14.19 8.46
N TYR A 238 -10.13 14.29 8.44
CA TYR A 238 -11.00 13.59 7.49
C TYR A 238 -11.47 14.53 6.38
N VAL A 239 -11.28 14.13 5.13
CA VAL A 239 -11.71 14.86 3.94
C VAL A 239 -12.53 13.93 3.06
N HIS A 240 -13.80 14.29 2.84
CA HIS A 240 -14.65 13.58 1.90
C HIS A 240 -14.61 14.26 0.53
N PHE A 241 -14.27 13.50 -0.51
CA PHE A 241 -14.19 13.97 -1.89
C PHE A 241 -15.00 13.05 -2.82
N ASP A 242 -16.13 13.56 -3.35
CA ASP A 242 -16.98 12.80 -4.27
C ASP A 242 -16.30 12.67 -5.64
N PHE A 243 -15.49 11.64 -5.80
CA PHE A 243 -14.65 11.46 -6.99
C PHE A 243 -15.48 11.24 -8.25
N HIS A 244 -16.61 10.54 -8.19
CA HIS A 244 -17.42 10.29 -9.40
C HIS A 244 -18.11 11.55 -9.89
N HIS A 245 -18.64 12.35 -8.97
CA HIS A 245 -19.25 13.62 -9.33
C HIS A 245 -18.22 14.62 -9.84
N ILE A 246 -17.06 14.72 -9.16
CA ILE A 246 -16.08 15.77 -9.43
C ILE A 246 -15.14 15.39 -10.59
N CYS A 247 -14.66 14.15 -10.66
CA CYS A 247 -13.70 13.69 -11.68
C CYS A 247 -14.36 12.80 -12.76
N GLY A 248 -15.69 12.76 -12.81
CA GLY A 248 -16.46 12.04 -13.83
C GLY A 248 -16.08 12.46 -15.26
N GLY A 249 -16.18 11.53 -16.21
CA GLY A 249 -15.86 11.79 -17.62
C GLY A 249 -14.36 11.95 -17.93
N GLY A 250 -13.46 11.62 -17.00
CA GLY A 250 -12.02 11.68 -17.21
C GLY A 250 -11.38 13.05 -16.92
N ASN A 251 -12.14 13.97 -16.30
CA ASN A 251 -11.65 15.29 -15.93
C ASN A 251 -10.84 15.25 -14.61
N PHE A 252 -9.61 14.76 -14.71
CA PHE A 252 -8.71 14.61 -13.55
C PHE A 252 -8.09 15.93 -13.08
N ASP A 253 -8.26 17.03 -13.82
CA ASP A 253 -7.77 18.35 -13.41
C ASP A 253 -8.52 18.83 -12.15
N ASN A 254 -9.75 18.34 -11.93
CA ASN A 254 -10.52 18.65 -10.73
C ASN A 254 -9.92 18.05 -9.44
N LEU A 255 -8.91 17.19 -9.52
CA LEU A 255 -8.13 16.78 -8.34
C LEU A 255 -7.32 17.93 -7.75
N GLN A 256 -7.10 19.00 -8.50
CA GLN A 256 -6.50 20.21 -7.95
C GLN A 256 -7.38 20.81 -6.84
N VAL A 257 -8.71 20.72 -6.93
CA VAL A 257 -9.64 21.18 -5.88
C VAL A 257 -9.39 20.43 -4.56
N LEU A 258 -9.24 19.10 -4.63
CA LEU A 258 -8.89 18.30 -3.47
C LEU A 258 -7.52 18.71 -2.91
N TYR A 259 -6.55 18.89 -3.79
CA TYR A 259 -5.19 19.24 -3.39
C TYR A 259 -5.12 20.61 -2.72
N ASP A 260 -5.82 21.62 -3.23
CA ASP A 260 -5.86 22.96 -2.65
C ASP A 260 -6.40 22.93 -1.20
N GLU A 261 -7.35 22.03 -0.90
CA GLU A 261 -7.86 21.84 0.46
C GLU A 261 -6.81 21.22 1.40
N ILE A 262 -6.02 20.26 0.90
CA ILE A 262 -5.12 19.42 1.74
C ILE A 262 -3.64 19.79 1.63
N GLU A 263 -3.28 20.73 0.77
CA GLU A 263 -1.90 21.07 0.43
C GLU A 263 -1.06 21.40 1.65
N GLU A 264 -1.55 22.27 2.53
CA GLU A 264 -0.84 22.70 3.74
C GLU A 264 -0.46 21.48 4.61
N ALA A 265 -1.39 20.55 4.77
CA ALA A 265 -1.17 19.36 5.57
C ALA A 265 -0.22 18.37 4.88
N ILE A 266 -0.31 18.20 3.56
CA ILE A 266 0.65 17.36 2.81
C ILE A 266 2.07 17.95 2.88
N GLN A 267 2.22 19.26 2.72
CA GLN A 267 3.51 19.94 2.83
C GLN A 267 4.10 19.79 4.24
N LYS A 268 3.26 19.88 5.29
CA LYS A 268 3.67 19.63 6.68
C LYS A 268 4.12 18.18 6.91
N GLN A 269 3.39 17.21 6.34
CA GLN A 269 3.75 15.79 6.43
C GLN A 269 5.07 15.51 5.71
N GLY A 270 5.30 16.18 4.59
CA GLY A 270 6.55 16.15 3.84
C GLY A 270 6.87 14.78 3.26
N TYR A 271 8.16 14.54 3.06
CA TYR A 271 8.71 13.28 2.56
C TYR A 271 10.07 13.02 3.23
N PHE A 272 10.49 11.77 3.22
CA PHE A 272 11.80 11.39 3.72
C PHE A 272 12.89 11.75 2.71
N LEU A 273 14.03 12.26 3.19
CA LEU A 273 15.20 12.56 2.36
C LEU A 273 16.48 12.18 3.10
N MET A 274 17.38 11.49 2.41
CA MET A 274 18.71 11.15 2.92
C MET A 274 19.79 11.42 1.87
N ASN A 275 21.03 11.61 2.33
CA ASN A 275 22.18 11.74 1.45
C ASN A 275 22.94 10.42 1.28
N SER A 276 23.98 10.46 0.43
CA SER A 276 24.82 9.30 0.10
C SER A 276 25.63 8.74 1.28
N LYS A 277 25.76 9.51 2.38
CA LYS A 277 26.42 9.07 3.62
C LYS A 277 25.47 8.36 4.58
N GLY A 278 24.18 8.30 4.26
CA GLY A 278 23.17 7.74 5.15
C GLY A 278 22.60 8.75 6.15
N GLU A 279 22.96 10.03 6.06
CA GLU A 279 22.43 11.06 6.97
C GLU A 279 21.01 11.43 6.55
N ILE A 280 20.10 11.38 7.52
CA ILE A 280 18.69 11.75 7.33
C ILE A 280 18.60 13.28 7.34
N LEU A 281 18.15 13.84 6.22
CA LEU A 281 17.97 15.28 6.03
C LEU A 281 16.54 15.73 6.34
N LEU A 282 15.55 14.89 6.02
CA LEU A 282 14.13 15.12 6.29
C LEU A 282 13.44 13.81 6.67
N ASP A 283 12.49 13.91 7.58
CA ASP A 283 11.56 12.84 7.91
C ASP A 283 10.18 13.15 7.33
N GLN A 284 9.52 12.14 6.76
CA GLN A 284 8.08 12.16 6.56
C GLN A 284 7.39 11.97 7.92
N SER A 285 6.60 12.95 8.33
CA SER A 285 5.97 13.03 9.65
C SER A 285 4.50 12.63 9.68
N GLY A 286 3.94 12.28 8.51
CA GLY A 286 2.57 11.78 8.39
C GLY A 286 2.29 11.06 7.08
N VAL A 287 1.06 10.59 6.92
CA VAL A 287 0.61 9.84 5.75
C VAL A 287 -0.80 10.20 5.33
N VAL A 288 -1.01 10.19 4.02
CA VAL A 288 -2.34 10.22 3.41
C VAL A 288 -2.86 8.79 3.23
N ARG A 289 -3.99 8.50 3.86
CA ARG A 289 -4.77 7.27 3.69
C ARG A 289 -5.95 7.54 2.76
N SER A 290 -5.95 6.91 1.59
CA SER A 290 -7.14 6.94 0.70
C SER A 290 -8.00 5.69 0.88
N ASN A 291 -9.31 5.85 0.88
CA ASN A 291 -10.24 4.74 0.78
C ASN A 291 -11.25 4.93 -0.34
N CYS A 292 -11.71 3.80 -0.86
CA CYS A 292 -12.80 3.68 -1.80
C CYS A 292 -13.44 2.30 -1.57
N ILE A 293 -14.71 2.16 -1.92
CA ILE A 293 -15.39 0.88 -1.88
C ILE A 293 -14.98 0.02 -3.07
N ASP A 294 -15.10 0.49 -4.31
CA ASP A 294 -15.08 -0.41 -5.48
C ASP A 294 -14.05 -0.11 -6.54
N CYS A 295 -13.34 1.01 -6.52
CA CYS A 295 -12.50 1.40 -7.64
C CYS A 295 -11.04 1.59 -7.23
N LEU A 296 -10.24 0.55 -7.52
CA LEU A 296 -8.78 0.64 -7.60
C LEU A 296 -8.35 1.90 -8.38
N ASP A 297 -9.10 2.25 -9.43
CA ASP A 297 -8.81 3.39 -10.29
C ASP A 297 -8.91 4.74 -9.55
N ARG A 298 -9.94 4.96 -8.73
CA ARG A 298 -10.09 6.23 -7.97
C ARG A 298 -8.89 6.44 -7.04
N THR A 299 -8.58 5.43 -6.22
CA THR A 299 -7.43 5.49 -5.29
C THR A 299 -6.10 5.59 -6.02
N ASN A 300 -5.90 4.84 -7.11
CA ASN A 300 -4.69 4.92 -7.93
C ASN A 300 -4.49 6.29 -8.57
N VAL A 301 -5.57 6.90 -9.08
CA VAL A 301 -5.52 8.22 -9.70
C VAL A 301 -5.16 9.26 -8.64
N THR A 302 -5.84 9.26 -7.49
CA THR A 302 -5.54 10.21 -6.39
C THR A 302 -4.12 10.02 -5.86
N GLN A 303 -3.69 8.78 -5.55
CA GLN A 303 -2.33 8.53 -5.08
C GLN A 303 -1.26 8.93 -6.10
N SER A 304 -1.51 8.71 -7.38
CA SER A 304 -0.61 9.11 -8.47
C SER A 304 -0.53 10.63 -8.59
N PHE A 305 -1.66 11.33 -8.44
CA PHE A 305 -1.68 12.79 -8.43
C PHE A 305 -0.87 13.36 -7.27
N LEU A 306 -1.04 12.83 -6.05
CA LEU A 306 -0.29 13.27 -4.88
C LEU A 306 1.20 12.95 -4.98
N ALA A 307 1.56 11.76 -5.50
CA ALA A 307 2.94 11.39 -5.77
C ALA A 307 3.59 12.29 -6.83
N ARG A 308 2.82 12.79 -7.80
CA ARG A 308 3.29 13.78 -8.77
C ARG A 308 3.61 15.12 -8.10
N LYS A 309 2.73 15.62 -7.23
CA LYS A 309 2.96 16.85 -6.46
C LYS A 309 4.19 16.73 -5.54
N SER A 310 4.32 15.58 -4.86
CA SER A 310 5.50 15.28 -4.03
C SER A 310 6.79 15.21 -4.86
N LEU A 311 6.75 14.60 -6.05
CA LEU A 311 7.89 14.51 -6.95
C LEU A 311 8.42 15.88 -7.38
N ASP A 312 7.53 16.85 -7.66
CA ASP A 312 7.94 18.23 -7.91
C ASP A 312 8.74 18.80 -6.74
N SER A 313 8.18 18.72 -5.52
CA SER A 313 8.84 19.21 -4.31
C SER A 313 10.16 18.48 -4.01
N GLN A 314 10.25 17.18 -4.30
CA GLN A 314 11.47 16.37 -4.14
C GLN A 314 12.55 16.82 -5.12
N LEU A 315 12.24 16.93 -6.41
CA LEU A 315 13.21 17.33 -7.44
C LEU A 315 13.66 18.78 -7.26
N GLN A 316 12.78 19.68 -6.84
CA GLN A 316 13.13 21.05 -6.49
C GLN A 316 14.10 21.09 -5.30
N ARG A 317 13.82 20.31 -4.25
CA ARG A 317 14.68 20.24 -3.06
C ARG A 317 16.05 19.62 -3.35
N MET A 318 16.10 18.65 -4.26
CA MET A 318 17.33 18.00 -4.71
C MET A 318 18.12 18.86 -5.72
N GLY A 319 17.60 20.02 -6.13
CA GLY A 319 18.25 20.94 -7.06
C GLY A 319 18.11 20.55 -8.54
N ALA A 320 17.32 19.52 -8.85
CA ALA A 320 17.11 19.05 -10.22
C ALA A 320 16.19 20.01 -11.01
N LEU A 321 15.19 20.58 -10.33
CA LEU A 321 14.28 21.61 -10.85
C LEU A 321 14.45 22.92 -10.09
N SER A 322 14.22 24.05 -10.75
CA SER A 322 14.05 25.35 -10.09
C SER A 322 12.68 25.45 -9.43
N SER A 323 12.50 26.38 -8.50
CA SER A 323 11.22 26.57 -7.78
C SER A 323 10.04 26.94 -8.69
N ALA A 324 10.29 27.39 -9.93
CA ALA A 324 9.27 27.72 -10.92
C ALA A 324 9.01 26.59 -11.93
N GLU A 325 9.88 25.57 -11.97
CA GLU A 325 9.73 24.41 -12.86
C GLU A 325 8.88 23.33 -12.19
N SER A 326 8.02 22.69 -12.99
CA SER A 326 7.24 21.51 -12.59
C SER A 326 7.36 20.43 -13.65
N ILE A 327 7.35 19.17 -13.23
CA ILE A 327 7.33 18.00 -14.13
C ILE A 327 6.13 17.99 -15.07
N SER A 328 5.03 18.68 -14.73
CA SER A 328 3.88 18.78 -15.62
C SER A 328 4.18 19.56 -16.90
N GLN A 329 5.27 20.34 -16.92
CA GLN A 329 5.74 21.07 -18.09
C GLN A 329 6.58 20.20 -19.03
N SER A 330 6.96 18.97 -18.62
CA SER A 330 7.74 18.02 -19.41
C SER A 330 6.93 16.76 -19.73
N ASP A 331 6.49 16.65 -20.98
CA ASP A 331 5.71 15.49 -21.44
C ASP A 331 6.47 14.17 -21.25
N ILE A 332 7.80 14.18 -21.42
CA ILE A 332 8.65 12.99 -21.27
C ILE A 332 8.63 12.46 -19.83
N ILE A 333 8.73 13.36 -18.85
CA ILE A 333 8.74 12.99 -17.42
C ILE A 333 7.35 12.52 -17.01
N ASN A 334 6.32 13.25 -17.46
CA ASN A 334 4.93 12.92 -17.19
C ASN A 334 4.57 11.53 -17.76
N ASP A 335 5.01 11.21 -18.98
CA ASP A 335 4.72 9.92 -19.61
C ASP A 335 5.48 8.77 -18.95
N LYS A 336 6.74 8.98 -18.53
CA LYS A 336 7.47 7.97 -17.74
C LYS A 336 6.81 7.74 -16.38
N PHE A 337 6.36 8.80 -15.72
CA PHE A 337 5.63 8.66 -14.46
C PHE A 337 4.28 7.93 -14.64
N LYS A 338 3.55 8.20 -15.73
CA LYS A 338 2.34 7.45 -16.09
C LYS A 338 2.64 5.97 -16.36
N LYS A 339 3.79 5.62 -16.94
CA LYS A 339 4.19 4.21 -17.13
C LYS A 339 4.36 3.49 -15.78
N CYS A 340 5.01 4.13 -14.79
CA CYS A 340 5.08 3.60 -13.42
C CYS A 340 3.69 3.34 -12.80
N LYS A 341 2.69 4.16 -13.15
CA LYS A 341 1.31 4.02 -12.66
C LYS A 341 0.62 2.76 -13.19
N CYS A 342 0.87 2.36 -14.44
CA CYS A 342 0.26 1.17 -15.02
C CYS A 342 0.65 -0.13 -14.30
N GLY A 343 1.75 -0.15 -13.54
CA GLY A 343 2.11 -1.28 -12.67
C GLY A 343 1.31 -1.39 -11.37
N LEU A 344 0.78 -0.28 -10.85
CA LEU A 344 0.02 -0.24 -9.59
C LEU A 344 -1.35 -0.90 -9.70
N SER A 345 -1.94 -0.93 -10.90
CA SER A 345 -3.26 -1.53 -11.15
C SER A 345 -3.22 -3.07 -11.17
N MET A 346 -2.09 -3.68 -11.51
CA MET A 346 -1.94 -5.15 -11.60
C MET A 346 -1.84 -5.87 -10.25
N VAL A 347 -1.65 -5.15 -9.14
CA VAL A 347 -1.48 -5.76 -7.79
C VAL A 347 -2.80 -6.24 -7.18
N MET A 348 -3.93 -5.78 -7.70
CA MET A 348 -5.25 -5.97 -7.08
C MET A 348 -6.29 -6.67 -7.97
N SER A 349 -5.88 -7.10 -9.17
CA SER A 349 -6.61 -8.05 -10.02
C SER A 349 -6.09 -9.45 -9.74
#